data_AF-A0A946S3T5-F1
#
_entry.id   AF-A0A946S3T5-F1
#
_cell.length_a   1.000
_cell.length_b   1.000
_cell.length_c   1.000
_cell.angle_alpha   90.00
_cell.angle_beta   90.00
_cell.angle_gamma   90.00
#
_symmetry.space_group_name_H-M   'P 1'
#
loop_
_entity.id
_entity.type
_entity.pdbx_description
1 polymer ?
#
loop_
_entity_poly.entity_id
_entity_poly.type
_entity_poly.pdbx_seq_one_letter_code
_entity_poly.pdbx_strand_id
1 'polypeptide(L)'
;MGDGTRATITRSVLVLDYSHFDASIANVTANFDHNTIYFKMPYAFSVLIYGADVSFTNNIFLTTEDVGALFRSDSAFTFEYNSVWGFDNFREGRMQEMFEQPPNNIEADPLLEWYGRSPLLTADSPCIDAGYPDSPLDRDGTRSDIGAYAFNQPNFISRNDPGMYYSDTPVLIQAYPNPFNSSLNISFTMENTNHISIKLYDLAGREVLSRSGSRLTNGTGFLNLNTSSIPTGRYHLIVRSGNFSEVVPILRIN
;
A
#
# COMPACT_ATOMS: atom_id res chain seq x y z
N MET A 1 24.80 6.42 25.35
CA MET A 1 24.08 5.25 24.81
C MET A 1 22.61 5.48 25.13
N GLY A 2 21.91 6.23 24.27
CA GLY A 2 20.46 6.43 24.39
C GLY A 2 19.78 5.34 23.57
N ASP A 3 18.75 4.73 24.15
CA ASP A 3 17.85 3.76 23.52
C ASP A 3 16.95 4.46 22.48
N GLY A 4 17.57 5.10 21.49
CA GLY A 4 16.93 6.02 20.56
C GLY A 4 15.62 5.45 20.00
N THR A 5 14.54 6.19 20.19
CA THR A 5 13.21 5.88 19.64
C THR A 5 13.37 5.52 18.17
N ARG A 6 12.88 4.33 17.78
CA ARG A 6 12.85 3.88 16.39
C ARG A 6 11.41 3.87 15.87
N ALA A 7 11.20 4.46 14.70
CA ALA A 7 9.93 4.41 13.99
C ALA A 7 10.14 3.71 12.65
N THR A 8 9.22 2.84 12.26
CA THR A 8 9.19 2.26 10.92
C THR A 8 7.77 2.36 10.39
N ILE A 9 7.64 2.99 9.22
CA ILE A 9 6.38 3.17 8.52
C ILE A 9 6.53 2.46 7.19
N THR A 10 5.68 1.46 6.97
CA THR A 10 5.77 0.63 5.77
C THR A 10 4.41 0.32 5.20
N ARG A 11 4.36 0.14 3.87
CA ARG A 11 3.16 -0.27 3.11
C ARG A 11 1.93 0.56 3.45
N SER A 12 2.15 1.85 3.71
CA SER A 12 1.12 2.81 4.08
C SER A 12 0.80 3.74 2.92
N VAL A 13 -0.47 4.10 2.78
CA VAL A 13 -0.93 5.13 1.85
C VAL A 13 -1.28 6.38 2.62
N LEU A 14 -0.63 7.48 2.28
CA LEU A 14 -0.92 8.80 2.82
C LEU A 14 -1.41 9.72 1.72
N VAL A 15 -2.56 10.35 1.92
CA VAL A 15 -3.09 11.39 1.03
C VAL A 15 -3.14 12.67 1.84
N LEU A 16 -2.39 13.68 1.40
CA LEU A 16 -2.28 14.98 2.06
C LEU A 16 -3.08 16.01 1.27
N ASP A 17 -4.23 16.41 1.79
CA ASP A 17 -5.20 17.32 1.17
C ASP A 17 -5.40 18.61 1.98
N TYR A 18 -4.42 18.98 2.79
CA TYR A 18 -4.43 20.19 3.62
C TYR A 18 -4.00 21.44 2.84
N SER A 19 -4.42 22.61 3.31
CA SER A 19 -4.00 23.89 2.72
C SER A 19 -2.53 24.24 2.95
N HIS A 20 -1.84 23.56 3.88
CA HIS A 20 -0.42 23.74 4.13
C HIS A 20 0.14 22.51 4.85
N PHE A 21 1.38 22.15 4.57
CA PHE A 21 2.10 21.06 5.23
C PHE A 21 3.55 21.48 5.39
N ASP A 22 4.05 21.45 6.62
CA ASP A 22 5.47 21.45 6.93
C ASP A 22 5.67 20.43 8.05
N ALA A 23 6.72 19.64 7.95
CA ALA A 23 6.99 18.58 8.90
C ALA A 23 8.41 18.67 9.45
N SER A 24 8.58 18.29 10.70
CA SER A 24 9.89 18.09 11.30
C SER A 24 10.01 16.69 11.89
N ILE A 25 11.13 16.01 11.62
CA ILE A 25 11.48 14.73 12.24
C ILE A 25 12.69 14.98 13.13
N ALA A 26 12.57 14.73 14.43
CA ALA A 26 13.64 15.05 15.37
C ALA A 26 13.86 13.97 16.42
N ASN A 27 15.14 13.75 16.78
CA ASN A 27 15.56 12.87 17.88
C ASN A 27 15.02 11.42 17.77
N VAL A 28 14.95 10.87 16.57
CA VAL A 28 14.40 9.55 16.27
C VAL A 28 15.22 8.89 15.16
N THR A 29 15.30 7.55 15.15
CA THR A 29 15.68 6.82 13.94
C THR A 29 14.40 6.41 13.20
N ALA A 30 14.16 6.94 12.00
CA ALA A 30 12.93 6.68 11.25
C ALA A 30 13.20 6.02 9.90
N ASN A 31 12.53 4.91 9.61
CA ASN A 31 12.57 4.27 8.31
C ASN A 31 11.20 4.32 7.64
N PHE A 32 11.14 4.89 6.44
CA PHE A 32 9.98 4.92 5.57
C PHE A 32 10.25 4.00 4.39
N ASP A 33 9.58 2.84 4.38
CA ASP A 33 9.85 1.78 3.41
C ASP A 33 8.57 1.30 2.73
N HIS A 34 8.49 1.32 1.39
CA HIS A 34 7.30 0.87 0.65
C HIS A 34 6.04 1.69 0.95
N ASN A 35 6.07 3.03 0.97
CA ASN A 35 4.85 3.83 1.16
C ASN A 35 4.42 4.51 -0.15
N THR A 36 3.16 4.92 -0.24
CA THR A 36 2.67 5.80 -1.32
C THR A 36 2.10 7.07 -0.72
N ILE A 37 2.71 8.21 -1.03
CA ILE A 37 2.40 9.52 -0.45
C ILE A 37 1.97 10.45 -1.57
N TYR A 38 0.67 10.77 -1.60
CA TYR A 38 0.07 11.66 -2.58
C TYR A 38 -0.21 13.03 -1.95
N PHE A 39 0.47 14.06 -2.46
CA PHE A 39 0.27 15.45 -2.11
C PHE A 39 -0.76 16.08 -3.07
N LYS A 40 -1.94 16.43 -2.53
CA LYS A 40 -3.05 17.10 -3.25
C LYS A 40 -3.16 18.58 -2.87
N MET A 41 -2.05 19.18 -2.47
CA MET A 41 -2.02 20.54 -1.95
C MET A 41 -1.25 21.44 -2.90
N PRO A 42 -1.76 22.65 -3.21
CA PRO A 42 -1.19 23.53 -4.22
C PRO A 42 -0.08 24.43 -3.66
N TYR A 43 0.60 23.99 -2.59
CA TYR A 43 1.64 24.75 -1.92
C TYR A 43 2.91 23.92 -1.75
N ALA A 44 4.05 24.57 -1.98
CA ALA A 44 5.34 23.99 -1.68
C ALA A 44 5.47 23.70 -0.18
N PHE A 45 6.22 22.64 0.15
CA PHE A 45 6.43 22.22 1.52
C PHE A 45 7.88 21.82 1.80
N SER A 46 8.21 21.79 3.09
CA SER A 46 9.49 21.30 3.57
C SER A 46 9.34 20.22 4.64
N VAL A 47 10.30 19.30 4.64
CA VAL A 47 10.53 18.32 5.70
C VAL A 47 11.94 18.53 6.24
N LEU A 48 12.02 18.99 7.49
CA LEU A 48 13.28 19.27 8.17
C LEU A 48 13.60 18.19 9.20
N ILE A 49 14.81 17.65 9.13
CA ILE A 49 15.25 16.49 9.91
C ILE A 49 16.41 16.93 10.81
N TYR A 50 16.23 16.81 12.12
CA TYR A 50 17.14 17.36 13.13
C TYR A 50 17.56 16.32 14.18
N GLY A 51 18.86 16.05 14.27
CA GLY A 51 19.38 15.06 15.22
C GLY A 51 18.73 13.68 15.07
N ALA A 52 18.36 13.32 13.83
CA ALA A 52 17.57 12.14 13.51
C ALA A 52 18.15 11.40 12.30
N ASP A 53 18.25 10.07 12.43
CA ASP A 53 18.71 9.20 11.35
C ASP A 53 17.49 8.73 10.55
N VAL A 54 17.34 9.21 9.32
CA VAL A 54 16.13 8.97 8.54
C VAL A 54 16.46 8.36 7.18
N SER A 55 15.76 7.27 6.84
CA SER A 55 15.82 6.65 5.53
C SER A 55 14.46 6.64 4.84
N PHE A 56 14.45 7.01 3.56
CA PHE A 56 13.33 6.81 2.66
C PHE A 56 13.77 5.85 1.56
N THR A 57 13.15 4.67 1.52
CA THR A 57 13.42 3.62 0.54
C THR A 57 12.13 3.07 -0.04
N ASN A 58 12.07 2.74 -1.33
CA ASN A 58 10.91 2.09 -1.95
C ASN A 58 9.60 2.88 -1.86
N ASN A 59 9.63 4.20 -1.65
CA ASN A 59 8.41 4.99 -1.56
C ASN A 59 8.02 5.58 -2.91
N ILE A 60 6.74 5.80 -3.13
CA ILE A 60 6.21 6.66 -4.19
C ILE A 60 5.81 7.99 -3.55
N PHE A 61 6.42 9.08 -4.01
CA PHE A 61 5.99 10.45 -3.76
C PHE A 61 5.40 11.00 -5.04
N LEU A 62 4.14 11.43 -5.00
CA LEU A 62 3.49 12.00 -6.17
C LEU A 62 2.65 13.22 -5.84
N THR A 63 2.57 14.12 -6.82
CA THR A 63 1.63 15.24 -6.84
C THR A 63 1.07 15.39 -8.25
N THR A 64 -0.11 15.97 -8.37
CA THR A 64 -0.66 16.47 -9.65
C THR A 64 -0.74 17.99 -9.68
N GLU A 65 -0.26 18.63 -8.61
CA GLU A 65 -0.18 20.07 -8.44
C GLU A 65 1.23 20.55 -8.81
N ASP A 66 1.33 21.74 -9.38
CA ASP A 66 2.58 22.43 -9.71
C ASP A 66 3.24 22.95 -8.42
N VAL A 67 3.92 22.06 -7.69
CA VAL A 67 4.52 22.34 -6.39
C VAL A 67 5.95 21.83 -6.26
N GLY A 68 6.75 22.56 -5.48
CA GLY A 68 8.07 22.13 -5.05
C GLY A 68 8.05 21.43 -3.70
N ALA A 69 9.04 20.57 -3.45
CA ALA A 69 9.22 19.89 -2.17
C ALA A 69 10.69 19.90 -1.77
N LEU A 70 10.95 20.08 -0.47
CA LEU A 70 12.30 20.10 0.08
C LEU A 70 12.44 19.18 1.29
N PHE A 71 13.36 18.22 1.23
CA PHE A 71 13.77 17.37 2.35
C PHE A 71 15.20 17.74 2.77
N ARG A 72 15.41 18.14 4.02
CA ARG A 72 16.73 18.53 4.51
C ARG A 72 17.04 17.93 5.87
N SER A 73 18.23 17.35 6.00
CA SER A 73 18.71 16.74 7.25
C SER A 73 20.04 17.30 7.73
N ASP A 74 20.21 17.51 9.03
CA ASP A 74 21.52 17.80 9.65
C ASP A 74 22.28 16.53 10.09
N SER A 75 21.69 15.35 9.90
CA SER A 75 22.11 14.06 10.44
C SER A 75 22.17 12.99 9.33
N ALA A 76 22.28 11.70 9.68
CA ALA A 76 22.29 10.65 8.68
C ALA A 76 20.95 10.64 7.91
N PHE A 77 21.04 10.72 6.60
CA PHE A 77 19.88 10.80 5.71
C PHE A 77 20.16 9.99 4.45
N THR A 78 19.23 9.12 4.09
CA THR A 78 19.24 8.40 2.81
C THR A 78 17.87 8.53 2.15
N PHE A 79 17.89 8.71 0.83
CA PHE A 79 16.69 8.87 0.01
C PHE A 79 16.96 8.16 -1.33
N GLU A 80 16.75 6.85 -1.37
CA GLU A 80 17.17 6.02 -2.50
C GLU A 80 16.08 5.01 -2.89
N TYR A 81 16.02 4.61 -4.16
CA TYR A 81 15.01 3.67 -4.66
C TYR A 81 13.57 4.16 -4.42
N ASN A 82 13.34 5.46 -4.51
CA ASN A 82 12.01 6.05 -4.45
C ASN A 82 11.55 6.45 -5.86
N SER A 83 10.24 6.46 -6.10
CA SER A 83 9.62 7.15 -7.24
C SER A 83 9.19 8.53 -6.79
N VAL A 84 9.59 9.57 -7.52
CA VAL A 84 9.25 10.97 -7.26
C VAL A 84 8.71 11.55 -8.54
N TRP A 85 7.42 11.91 -8.55
CA TRP A 85 6.76 12.36 -9.77
C TRP A 85 5.83 13.55 -9.55
N GLY A 86 5.76 14.41 -10.57
CA GLY A 86 4.84 15.54 -10.64
C GLY A 86 5.31 16.83 -9.96
N PHE A 87 6.43 16.81 -9.23
CA PHE A 87 6.97 18.01 -8.58
C PHE A 87 7.74 18.89 -9.56
N ASP A 88 7.49 20.20 -9.55
CA ASP A 88 8.24 21.18 -10.34
C ASP A 88 9.72 21.24 -9.93
N ASN A 89 9.97 21.04 -8.64
CA ASN A 89 11.29 21.12 -8.04
C ASN A 89 11.29 20.30 -6.73
N PHE A 90 11.63 19.02 -6.85
CA PHE A 90 11.89 18.16 -5.71
C PHE A 90 13.38 18.24 -5.35
N ARG A 91 13.68 18.44 -4.07
CA ARG A 91 15.07 18.49 -3.58
C ARG A 91 15.22 17.79 -2.25
N GLU A 92 16.31 17.07 -2.11
CA GLU A 92 16.62 16.25 -0.97
C GLU A 92 18.13 16.29 -0.68
N GLY A 93 18.51 16.19 0.58
CA GLY A 93 19.91 16.04 0.94
C GLY A 93 20.26 16.60 2.30
N ARG A 94 21.52 16.46 2.70
CA ARG A 94 21.97 16.97 4.00
C ARG A 94 22.21 18.47 3.93
N MET A 95 21.86 19.22 4.97
CA MET A 95 21.88 20.69 5.02
C MET A 95 23.23 21.33 4.66
N GLN A 96 24.33 20.60 4.84
CA GLN A 96 25.69 21.05 4.57
C GLN A 96 26.24 20.52 3.23
N GLU A 97 25.44 19.75 2.49
CA GLU A 97 25.81 19.11 1.23
C GLU A 97 25.05 19.73 0.04
N MET A 98 25.67 19.66 -1.13
CA MET A 98 25.01 19.99 -2.39
C MET A 98 23.85 19.01 -2.61
N PHE A 99 22.79 19.49 -3.26
CA PHE A 99 21.75 18.59 -3.74
C PHE A 99 22.35 17.66 -4.80
N GLU A 100 22.32 16.37 -4.54
CA GLU A 100 22.73 15.34 -5.49
C GLU A 100 21.50 14.49 -5.81
N GLN A 101 21.28 14.21 -7.10
CA GLN A 101 20.25 13.25 -7.47
C GLN A 101 20.73 11.84 -7.08
N PRO A 102 19.99 11.14 -6.21
CA PRO A 102 20.35 9.80 -5.80
C PRO A 102 20.28 8.86 -7.01
N PRO A 103 21.29 8.03 -7.27
CA PRO A 103 21.45 7.32 -8.55
C PRO A 103 20.35 6.29 -8.88
N ASN A 104 19.42 6.04 -7.96
CA ASN A 104 18.43 4.97 -8.07
C ASN A 104 16.97 5.43 -7.86
N ASN A 105 16.71 6.74 -7.86
CA ASN A 105 15.32 7.24 -7.83
C ASN A 105 14.72 7.26 -9.23
N ILE A 106 13.40 7.13 -9.30
CA ILE A 106 12.62 7.14 -10.53
C ILE A 106 11.88 8.48 -10.65
N GLU A 107 12.22 9.26 -11.67
CA GLU A 107 11.56 10.53 -12.01
C GLU A 107 10.59 10.36 -13.19
N ALA A 108 9.69 9.38 -13.08
CA ALA A 108 8.69 9.04 -14.10
C ALA A 108 7.34 8.75 -13.44
N ASP A 109 6.25 8.92 -14.20
CA ASP A 109 4.90 8.65 -13.71
C ASP A 109 4.84 7.22 -13.17
N PRO A 110 4.45 7.01 -11.89
CA PRO A 110 4.34 5.68 -11.33
C PRO A 110 3.19 4.85 -11.94
N LEU A 111 2.37 5.44 -12.81
CA LEU A 111 1.25 4.80 -13.51
C LEU A 111 0.32 4.05 -12.55
N LEU A 112 -0.26 4.82 -11.62
CA LEU A 112 -1.16 4.33 -10.59
C LEU A 112 -2.62 4.38 -11.02
N GLU A 113 -3.35 3.28 -10.81
CA GLU A 113 -4.80 3.23 -10.88
C GLU A 113 -5.41 3.23 -9.48
N TRP A 114 -6.30 4.19 -9.21
CA TRP A 114 -6.87 4.39 -7.87
C TRP A 114 -8.19 3.63 -7.70
N TYR A 115 -8.19 2.66 -6.80
CA TYR A 115 -9.39 1.95 -6.35
C TYR A 115 -9.76 2.41 -4.94
N GLY A 116 -10.50 3.51 -4.86
CA GLY A 116 -10.80 4.18 -3.60
C GLY A 116 -9.56 4.85 -3.00
N ARG A 117 -9.04 4.32 -1.88
CA ARG A 117 -7.79 4.79 -1.24
C ARG A 117 -6.57 3.94 -1.58
N SER A 118 -6.71 2.95 -2.45
CA SER A 118 -5.63 2.04 -2.85
C SER A 118 -5.07 2.44 -4.22
N PRO A 119 -3.84 2.95 -4.29
CA PRO A 119 -3.13 3.18 -5.54
C PRO A 119 -2.43 1.90 -5.98
N LEU A 120 -2.96 1.24 -7.00
CA LEU A 120 -2.37 0.02 -7.56
C LEU A 120 -1.49 0.39 -8.76
N LEU A 121 -0.32 -0.23 -8.87
CA LEU A 121 0.53 -0.13 -10.06
C LEU A 121 -0.19 -0.76 -11.26
N THR A 122 -0.13 -0.11 -12.41
CA THR A 122 -0.51 -0.73 -13.68
C THR A 122 0.66 -1.55 -14.23
N ALA A 123 0.38 -2.48 -15.15
CA ALA A 123 1.37 -3.43 -15.68
C ALA A 123 2.59 -2.79 -16.37
N ASP A 124 2.46 -1.54 -16.83
CA ASP A 124 3.54 -0.81 -17.50
C ASP A 124 4.30 0.14 -16.56
N SER A 125 4.02 0.10 -15.25
CA SER A 125 4.61 1.00 -14.27
C SER A 125 6.14 0.84 -14.19
N PRO A 126 6.90 1.95 -14.15
CA PRO A 126 8.34 1.90 -13.93
C PRO A 126 8.71 1.47 -12.49
N CYS A 127 7.75 1.43 -11.57
CA CYS A 127 7.99 1.05 -10.17
C CYS A 127 8.04 -0.47 -9.96
N ILE A 128 7.65 -1.25 -10.97
CA ILE A 128 7.68 -2.72 -10.93
C ILE A 128 9.12 -3.21 -11.02
N ASP A 129 9.51 -4.17 -10.17
CA ASP A 129 10.85 -4.75 -10.05
C ASP A 129 11.98 -3.73 -9.80
N ALA A 130 11.64 -2.56 -9.28
CA ALA A 130 12.54 -1.41 -9.22
C ALA A 130 13.05 -1.07 -7.81
N GLY A 131 12.53 -1.72 -6.77
CA GLY A 131 12.84 -1.45 -5.37
C GLY A 131 14.23 -1.90 -4.93
N TYR A 132 14.64 -1.53 -3.74
CA TYR A 132 15.98 -1.76 -3.20
C TYR A 132 16.42 -3.24 -3.35
N PRO A 133 17.61 -3.53 -3.90
CA PRO A 133 18.02 -4.89 -4.25
C PRO A 133 18.05 -5.89 -3.09
N ASP A 134 18.28 -5.42 -1.86
CA ASP A 134 18.32 -6.28 -0.67
C ASP A 134 16.97 -6.34 0.07
N SER A 135 15.92 -5.70 -0.47
CA SER A 135 14.57 -5.88 0.04
C SER A 135 14.09 -7.32 -0.20
N PRO A 136 13.20 -7.86 0.66
CA PRO A 136 12.55 -9.13 0.39
C PRO A 136 11.88 -9.12 -0.99
N LEU A 137 11.94 -10.24 -1.69
CA LEU A 137 11.22 -10.42 -2.96
C LEU A 137 9.72 -10.23 -2.76
N ASP A 138 9.04 -9.78 -3.81
CA ASP A 138 7.59 -9.77 -3.83
C ASP A 138 7.02 -11.19 -3.95
N ARG A 139 5.69 -11.31 -3.89
CA ARG A 139 5.00 -12.60 -3.77
C ARG A 139 5.13 -13.48 -5.01
N ASP A 140 5.30 -12.89 -6.18
CA ASP A 140 5.65 -13.55 -7.44
C ASP A 140 7.11 -14.04 -7.48
N GLY A 141 7.93 -13.65 -6.50
CA GLY A 141 9.34 -13.99 -6.41
C GLY A 141 10.24 -13.06 -7.21
N THR A 142 9.74 -11.91 -7.65
CA THR A 142 10.56 -10.90 -8.33
C THR A 142 11.11 -9.87 -7.37
N ARG A 143 11.94 -8.96 -7.90
CA ARG A 143 12.54 -7.90 -7.11
C ARG A 143 11.42 -7.03 -6.57
N SER A 144 11.54 -6.60 -5.30
CA SER A 144 10.50 -5.78 -4.66
C SER A 144 10.12 -4.57 -5.52
N ASP A 145 8.83 -4.29 -5.62
CA ASP A 145 8.26 -3.11 -6.24
C ASP A 145 8.41 -1.88 -5.34
N ILE A 146 8.43 -0.70 -5.96
CA ILE A 146 8.36 0.58 -5.24
C ILE A 146 6.88 0.93 -4.97
N GLY A 147 6.57 1.30 -3.73
CA GLY A 147 5.25 1.77 -3.30
C GLY A 147 4.54 0.87 -2.29
N ALA A 148 3.33 1.28 -1.87
CA ALA A 148 2.57 0.57 -0.84
C ALA A 148 2.07 -0.81 -1.26
N TYR A 149 1.75 -0.97 -2.55
CA TYR A 149 1.20 -2.19 -3.12
C TYR A 149 2.07 -2.65 -4.28
N ALA A 150 2.54 -3.90 -4.19
CA ALA A 150 3.24 -4.56 -5.28
C ALA A 150 2.26 -5.02 -6.37
N PHE A 151 2.73 -5.03 -7.60
CA PHE A 151 2.12 -5.62 -8.77
C PHE A 151 2.54 -7.09 -8.87
N ASN A 152 1.60 -8.00 -8.71
CA ASN A 152 1.90 -9.43 -8.83
C ASN A 152 2.01 -9.80 -10.32
N GLN A 153 3.21 -10.18 -10.76
CA GLN A 153 3.49 -10.55 -12.14
C GLN A 153 3.09 -12.01 -12.40
N PRO A 154 2.06 -12.26 -13.24
CA PRO A 154 1.48 -13.61 -13.39
C PRO A 154 2.40 -14.63 -14.08
N ASN A 155 3.52 -14.20 -14.68
CA ASN A 155 4.41 -15.05 -15.46
C ASN A 155 5.77 -15.34 -14.79
N PHE A 156 6.03 -14.78 -13.60
CA PHE A 156 7.33 -14.89 -12.94
C PHE A 156 7.43 -15.91 -11.80
N ILE A 157 6.34 -16.62 -11.49
CA ILE A 157 6.41 -17.81 -10.65
C ILE A 157 7.32 -18.83 -11.36
N SER A 158 8.53 -19.00 -10.84
CA SER A 158 9.62 -19.86 -11.32
C SER A 158 9.15 -21.08 -12.11
N ARG A 159 9.56 -21.17 -13.38
CA ARG A 159 9.39 -22.37 -14.24
C ARG A 159 10.12 -23.63 -13.72
N ASN A 160 10.83 -23.57 -12.59
CA ASN A 160 11.72 -24.65 -12.15
C ASN A 160 11.61 -25.06 -10.66
N ASP A 161 10.57 -24.65 -9.92
CA ASP A 161 10.33 -25.19 -8.57
C ASP A 161 9.08 -26.08 -8.53
N PRO A 162 9.21 -27.42 -8.55
CA PRO A 162 8.07 -28.34 -8.51
C PRO A 162 7.36 -28.38 -7.15
N GLY A 163 7.70 -27.50 -6.20
CA GLY A 163 7.06 -27.38 -4.89
C GLY A 163 6.26 -26.09 -4.63
N MET A 164 6.28 -25.10 -5.54
CA MET A 164 5.50 -23.87 -5.33
C MET A 164 4.04 -24.07 -5.73
N TYR A 165 3.18 -24.28 -4.73
CA TYR A 165 1.75 -24.17 -4.91
C TYR A 165 1.43 -22.76 -5.45
N TYR A 166 0.70 -22.69 -6.55
CA TYR A 166 -0.02 -21.47 -6.93
C TYR A 166 -0.72 -20.94 -5.68
N SER A 167 -0.33 -19.76 -5.24
CA SER A 167 -0.95 -19.20 -4.05
C SER A 167 -2.42 -18.93 -4.40
N ASP A 168 -3.34 -19.63 -3.73
CA ASP A 168 -4.78 -19.37 -3.80
C ASP A 168 -5.15 -17.98 -3.21
N THR A 169 -4.17 -17.12 -2.96
CA THR A 169 -4.34 -15.80 -2.36
C THR A 169 -4.99 -14.83 -3.35
N PRO A 170 -6.19 -14.31 -3.09
CA PRO A 170 -6.64 -13.10 -3.72
C PRO A 170 -5.65 -11.95 -3.39
N VAL A 171 -5.40 -11.11 -4.40
CA VAL A 171 -4.43 -10.00 -4.33
C VAL A 171 -4.98 -8.85 -3.47
N LEU A 172 -6.30 -8.69 -3.44
CA LEU A 172 -6.98 -7.64 -2.71
C LEU A 172 -8.39 -8.10 -2.31
N ILE A 173 -8.81 -7.80 -1.09
CA ILE A 173 -10.20 -7.91 -0.63
C ILE A 173 -10.62 -6.57 -0.05
N GLN A 174 -11.70 -5.98 -0.57
CA GLN A 174 -12.29 -4.77 0.00
C GLN A 174 -13.76 -5.03 0.34
N ALA A 175 -14.18 -4.52 1.50
CA ALA A 175 -15.56 -4.51 1.93
C ALA A 175 -16.02 -3.05 1.99
N TYR A 176 -16.93 -2.64 1.11
CA TYR A 176 -17.37 -1.26 0.97
C TYR A 176 -18.89 -1.10 0.77
N PRO A 177 -19.48 -0.02 1.31
CA PRO A 177 -18.86 0.90 2.27
C PRO A 177 -18.53 0.19 3.59
N ASN A 178 -17.55 0.67 4.34
CA ASN A 178 -17.29 0.23 5.71
C ASN A 178 -16.95 1.48 6.53
N PRO A 179 -17.85 1.98 7.41
CA PRO A 179 -19.10 1.35 7.87
C PRO A 179 -20.20 1.19 6.80
N PHE A 180 -21.14 0.26 6.98
CA PHE A 180 -22.26 -0.02 6.06
C PHE A 180 -23.62 -0.12 6.77
N ASN A 181 -24.71 0.10 6.03
CA ASN A 181 -26.09 -0.09 6.53
C ASN A 181 -26.55 -1.55 6.32
N SER A 182 -27.46 -1.78 5.37
CA SER A 182 -28.09 -3.09 5.10
C SER A 182 -27.50 -3.86 3.92
N SER A 183 -26.47 -3.30 3.27
CA SER A 183 -25.83 -3.87 2.08
C SER A 183 -24.33 -3.61 2.12
N LEU A 184 -23.55 -4.65 1.86
CA LEU A 184 -22.10 -4.60 1.81
C LEU A 184 -21.63 -5.16 0.47
N ASN A 185 -20.87 -4.38 -0.29
CA ASN A 185 -20.18 -4.87 -1.46
C ASN A 185 -18.82 -5.40 -1.06
N ILE A 186 -18.44 -6.53 -1.65
CA ILE A 186 -17.16 -7.16 -1.44
C ILE A 186 -16.52 -7.27 -2.82
N SER A 187 -15.46 -6.51 -3.06
CA SER A 187 -14.61 -6.72 -4.22
C SER A 187 -13.44 -7.59 -3.82
N PHE A 188 -13.05 -8.48 -4.72
CA PHE A 188 -11.85 -9.28 -4.54
C PHE A 188 -11.24 -9.60 -5.89
N THR A 189 -9.92 -9.68 -5.96
CA THR A 189 -9.19 -10.01 -7.20
C THR A 189 -8.57 -11.39 -7.05
N MET A 190 -8.86 -12.30 -7.98
CA MET A 190 -8.31 -13.66 -7.98
C MET A 190 -7.55 -13.98 -9.26
N GLU A 191 -6.46 -14.73 -9.10
CA GLU A 191 -5.59 -15.13 -10.21
C GLU A 191 -5.93 -16.53 -10.75
N ASN A 192 -6.63 -17.36 -9.96
CA ASN A 192 -7.00 -18.73 -10.31
C ASN A 192 -8.48 -19.03 -10.13
N THR A 193 -8.95 -20.05 -10.84
CA THR A 193 -10.34 -20.51 -10.78
C THR A 193 -10.65 -21.24 -9.48
N ASN A 194 -11.02 -20.51 -8.43
CA ASN A 194 -11.39 -21.09 -7.15
C ASN A 194 -12.83 -20.77 -6.72
N HIS A 195 -13.34 -21.62 -5.83
CA HIS A 195 -14.62 -21.40 -5.19
C HIS A 195 -14.43 -20.48 -3.99
N ILE A 196 -15.11 -19.33 -4.01
CA ILE A 196 -15.07 -18.39 -2.89
C ILE A 196 -16.16 -18.72 -1.89
N SER A 197 -15.79 -18.73 -0.61
CA SER A 197 -16.72 -18.72 0.51
C SER A 197 -16.53 -17.43 1.29
N ILE A 198 -17.63 -16.72 1.51
CA ILE A 198 -17.68 -15.54 2.35
C ILE A 198 -18.55 -15.84 3.57
N LYS A 199 -18.04 -15.51 4.76
CA LYS A 199 -18.72 -15.73 6.04
C LYS A 199 -18.58 -14.52 6.94
N LEU A 200 -19.62 -14.18 7.68
CA LEU A 200 -19.59 -13.13 8.70
C LEU A 200 -19.70 -13.79 10.06
N TYR A 201 -18.82 -13.36 10.97
CA TYR A 201 -18.81 -13.78 12.36
C TYR A 201 -19.00 -12.57 13.27
N ASP A 202 -19.78 -12.73 14.33
CA ASP A 202 -19.81 -11.74 15.41
C ASP A 202 -18.55 -11.84 16.30
N LEU A 203 -18.41 -10.92 17.26
CA LEU A 203 -17.26 -10.89 18.16
C LEU A 203 -17.18 -12.10 19.12
N ALA A 204 -18.27 -12.86 19.28
CA ALA A 204 -18.29 -14.10 20.04
C ALA A 204 -17.90 -15.31 19.17
N GLY A 205 -17.57 -15.11 17.89
CA GLY A 205 -17.19 -16.16 16.95
C GLY A 205 -18.39 -16.94 16.40
N ARG A 206 -19.62 -16.44 16.53
CA ARG A 206 -20.80 -17.08 15.94
C ARG A 206 -20.94 -16.67 14.48
N GLU A 207 -21.09 -17.64 13.59
CA GLU A 207 -21.41 -17.39 12.18
C GLU A 207 -22.82 -16.80 12.08
N VAL A 208 -22.94 -15.56 11.61
CA VAL A 208 -24.24 -14.85 11.49
C VAL A 208 -24.76 -14.81 10.06
N LEU A 209 -23.88 -14.99 9.08
CA LEU A 209 -24.24 -15.00 7.66
C LEU A 209 -23.15 -15.72 6.86
N SER A 210 -23.53 -16.51 5.87
CA SER A 210 -22.60 -17.07 4.90
C SER A 210 -23.15 -16.99 3.48
N ARG A 211 -22.25 -16.82 2.52
CA ARG A 211 -22.54 -16.80 1.10
C ARG A 211 -21.40 -17.42 0.32
N SER A 212 -21.72 -18.44 -0.46
CA SER A 212 -20.80 -19.02 -1.43
C SER A 212 -20.87 -18.21 -2.72
N GLY A 213 -19.71 -17.80 -3.25
CA GLY A 213 -19.59 -17.16 -4.55
C GLY A 213 -19.62 -18.18 -5.69
N SER A 214 -19.78 -17.71 -6.92
CA SER A 214 -19.53 -18.52 -8.11
C SER A 214 -18.04 -18.82 -8.27
N ARG A 215 -17.68 -19.88 -9.00
CA ARG A 215 -16.31 -20.06 -9.49
C ARG A 215 -15.97 -18.86 -10.38
N LEU A 216 -14.90 -18.15 -10.09
CA LEU A 216 -14.42 -17.05 -10.92
C LEU A 216 -13.10 -17.45 -11.52
N THR A 217 -12.99 -17.38 -12.84
CA THR A 217 -11.90 -18.00 -13.57
C THR A 217 -10.59 -17.23 -13.54
N ASN A 218 -10.66 -15.90 -13.45
CA ASN A 218 -9.57 -14.93 -13.27
C ASN A 218 -10.21 -13.51 -13.20
N GLY A 219 -9.64 -12.58 -12.43
CA GLY A 219 -10.02 -11.16 -12.42
C GLY A 219 -10.77 -10.69 -11.16
N THR A 220 -11.31 -9.48 -11.23
CA THR A 220 -12.04 -8.85 -10.12
C THR A 220 -13.47 -9.38 -10.06
N GLY A 221 -13.81 -10.04 -8.96
CA GLY A 221 -15.16 -10.43 -8.62
C GLY A 221 -15.84 -9.41 -7.70
N PHE A 222 -17.16 -9.32 -7.81
CA PHE A 222 -18.00 -8.51 -6.94
C PHE A 222 -19.07 -9.39 -6.32
N LEU A 223 -19.18 -9.35 -4.99
CA LEU A 223 -20.28 -9.96 -4.26
C LEU A 223 -21.02 -8.89 -3.47
N ASN A 224 -22.32 -8.79 -3.71
CA ASN A 224 -23.20 -8.03 -2.84
C ASN A 224 -23.76 -8.92 -1.72
N LEU A 225 -23.69 -8.43 -0.49
CA LEU A 225 -24.15 -9.13 0.70
C LEU A 225 -25.26 -8.33 1.37
N ASN A 226 -26.46 -8.91 1.44
CA ASN A 226 -27.60 -8.31 2.16
C ASN A 226 -27.48 -8.63 3.65
N THR A 227 -27.35 -7.59 4.48
CA THR A 227 -27.13 -7.68 5.93
C THR A 227 -28.32 -7.11 6.72
N SER A 228 -29.49 -6.99 6.08
CA SER A 228 -30.69 -6.46 6.74
C SER A 228 -31.13 -7.31 7.94
N SER A 229 -30.82 -8.61 7.94
CA SER A 229 -31.20 -9.57 8.98
C SER A 229 -30.25 -9.66 10.17
N ILE A 230 -29.06 -9.06 10.12
CA ILE A 230 -28.10 -9.10 11.24
C ILE A 230 -28.15 -7.78 12.05
N PRO A 231 -27.92 -7.79 13.38
CA PRO A 231 -27.94 -6.57 14.18
C PRO A 231 -26.82 -5.56 13.84
N THR A 232 -27.00 -4.30 14.22
CA THR A 232 -25.92 -3.28 14.20
C THR A 232 -24.79 -3.69 15.15
N GLY A 233 -23.54 -3.55 14.72
CA GLY A 233 -22.39 -4.01 15.48
C GLY A 233 -21.14 -4.28 14.64
N ARG A 234 -20.07 -4.72 15.33
CA ARG A 234 -18.81 -5.13 14.72
C ARG A 234 -18.85 -6.60 14.33
N TYR A 235 -18.28 -6.90 13.17
CA TYR A 235 -18.18 -8.25 12.64
C TYR A 235 -16.82 -8.50 12.01
N HIS A 236 -16.47 -9.77 11.87
CA HIS A 236 -15.35 -10.23 11.07
C HIS A 236 -15.89 -10.89 9.80
N LEU A 237 -15.57 -10.29 8.65
CA LEU A 237 -15.77 -10.89 7.34
C LEU A 237 -14.61 -11.84 7.07
N ILE A 238 -14.90 -13.12 6.91
CA ILE A 238 -13.93 -14.14 6.52
C ILE A 238 -14.16 -14.47 5.05
N VAL A 239 -13.16 -14.24 4.23
CA VAL A 239 -13.14 -14.63 2.81
C VAL A 239 -12.19 -15.80 2.65
N ARG A 240 -12.67 -16.89 2.04
CA ARG A 240 -11.89 -18.10 1.77
C ARG A 240 -11.92 -18.46 0.31
N SER A 241 -10.79 -18.92 -0.21
CA SER A 241 -10.63 -19.41 -1.57
C SER A 241 -9.51 -20.45 -1.57
N GLY A 242 -9.79 -21.72 -1.88
CA GLY A 242 -8.80 -22.79 -1.76
C GLY A 242 -8.14 -22.83 -0.37
N ASN A 243 -6.81 -22.72 -0.32
CA ASN A 243 -6.02 -22.66 0.92
C ASN A 243 -5.95 -21.27 1.57
N PHE A 244 -6.46 -20.23 0.92
CA PHE A 244 -6.45 -18.87 1.44
C PHE A 244 -7.61 -18.58 2.40
N SER A 245 -7.31 -17.77 3.43
CA SER A 245 -8.30 -17.18 4.32
C SER A 245 -7.85 -15.79 4.78
N GLU A 246 -8.67 -14.77 4.55
CA GLU A 246 -8.46 -13.40 5.07
C GLU A 246 -9.63 -12.97 5.95
N VAL A 247 -9.31 -12.13 6.94
CA VAL A 247 -10.28 -11.57 7.89
C VAL A 247 -10.29 -10.06 7.74
N VAL A 248 -11.45 -9.51 7.36
CA VAL A 248 -11.68 -8.07 7.23
C VAL A 248 -12.61 -7.60 8.36
N PRO A 249 -12.17 -6.72 9.26
CA PRO A 249 -13.03 -6.11 10.26
C PRO A 249 -14.03 -5.15 9.60
N ILE A 250 -15.32 -5.32 9.90
CA ILE A 250 -16.39 -4.50 9.32
C ILE A 250 -17.36 -4.00 10.38
N LEU A 251 -17.97 -2.83 10.14
CA LEU A 251 -18.91 -2.19 11.06
C LEU A 251 -20.27 -1.98 10.37
N ARG A 252 -21.30 -2.68 10.87
CA ARG A 252 -22.69 -2.44 10.48
C ARG A 252 -23.28 -1.33 11.33
N ILE A 253 -23.93 -0.37 10.69
CA ILE A 253 -24.69 0.73 11.28
C ILE A 253 -26.17 0.65 10.81
N ASN A 254 -27.06 1.42 11.46
CA ASN A 254 -28.49 1.47 11.10
C ASN A 254 -28.73 2.29 9.83
#